data_AF-A0A256B8X3-F1
#
_entry.id   AF-A0A256B8X3-F1
#
_cell.length_a   1.000
_cell.length_b   1.000
_cell.length_c   1.000
_cell.angle_alpha   90.00
_cell.angle_beta   90.00
_cell.angle_gamma   90.00
#
_symmetry.space_group_name_H-M   'P 1'
#
loop_
_entity.id
_entity.type
_entity.pdbx_description
1 polymer ?
#
loop_
_entity_poly.entity_id
_entity_poly.type
_entity_poly.pdbx_seq_one_letter_code
_entity_poly.pdbx_strand_id
1 'polypeptide(L)' 'MNYNIKIEGQTIPVPPEIGSSDEQIRATLSLYFEGIKNSKIERTVQANGDVLVDVCKLAGTKGTV' A
#
# COMPACT_ATOMS: atom_id res chain seq x y z
N MET A 1 17.26 -2.59 -2.54
CA MET A 1 15.93 -2.94 -3.08
C MET A 1 14.97 -2.03 -2.36
N ASN A 2 14.45 -1.02 -3.04
CA ASN A 2 13.64 0.01 -2.39
C ASN A 2 12.16 -0.34 -2.50
N TYR A 3 11.42 -0.03 -1.45
CA TYR A 3 9.97 -0.22 -1.42
C TYR A 3 9.31 1.13 -1.53
N ASN A 4 8.45 1.29 -2.52
CA ASN A 4 7.70 2.50 -2.75
C ASN A 4 6.23 2.16 -2.63
N ILE A 5 5.53 2.73 -1.65
CA ILE A 5 4.10 2.53 -1.48
C ILE A 5 3.37 3.58 -2.28
N LYS A 6 2.51 3.17 -3.19
CA LYS A 6 1.60 4.05 -3.92
C LYS A 6 0.22 4.00 -3.29
N ILE A 7 -0.28 5.13 -2.83
CA ILE A 7 -1.62 5.26 -2.25
C ILE A 7 -2.27 6.59 -2.63
N GLU A 8 -3.51 6.54 -3.11
CA GLU A 8 -4.29 7.75 -3.50
C GLU A 8 -3.53 8.71 -4.43
N GLY A 9 -2.68 8.17 -5.31
CA GLY A 9 -1.87 8.94 -6.25
C GLY A 9 -0.57 9.51 -5.67
N GLN A 10 -0.30 9.30 -4.38
CA GLN A 10 0.97 9.62 -3.74
C GLN A 10 1.89 8.40 -3.73
N THR A 11 3.20 8.61 -3.88
CA THR A 11 4.20 7.56 -3.75
C THR A 11 5.12 7.89 -2.59
N ILE A 12 5.14 7.01 -1.60
CA ILE A 12 5.87 7.17 -0.34
C ILE A 12 6.99 6.13 -0.32
N PRO A 13 8.27 6.54 -0.32
CA PRO A 13 9.35 5.60 -0.10
C PRO A 13 9.31 5.11 1.34
N VAL A 14 9.34 3.80 1.52
CA VAL A 14 9.35 3.16 2.84
C VAL A 14 10.56 2.27 3.00
N PRO A 15 11.05 2.09 4.24
CA PRO A 15 12.09 1.10 4.51
C PRO A 15 11.59 -0.31 4.17
N PRO A 16 12.50 -1.21 3.78
CA PRO A 16 12.18 -2.59 3.41
C PRO A 16 11.52 -3.38 4.56
N GLU A 17 11.80 -3.03 5.81
CA GLU A 17 11.17 -3.64 7.00
C GLU A 17 9.64 -3.43 7.02
N ILE A 18 9.17 -2.33 6.45
CA ILE A 18 7.75 -2.03 6.29
C ILE A 18 7.28 -2.64 4.97
N GLY A 19 7.88 -2.26 3.84
CA GLY A 19 7.41 -2.65 2.50
C GLY A 19 7.39 -4.16 2.22
N SER A 20 8.22 -4.92 2.92
CA SER A 20 8.28 -6.38 2.80
C SER A 20 7.15 -7.12 3.52
N SER A 21 6.38 -6.45 4.40
CA SER A 21 5.30 -7.09 5.17
C SER A 21 3.99 -6.34 5.02
N ASP A 22 2.95 -7.02 4.55
CA ASP A 22 1.63 -6.45 4.33
C ASP A 22 1.01 -5.93 5.64
N GLU A 23 1.26 -6.64 6.75
CA GLU A 23 0.78 -6.24 8.07
C GLU A 23 1.44 -4.95 8.55
N GLN A 24 2.75 -4.81 8.37
CA GLN A 24 3.49 -3.59 8.71
C GLN A 24 3.04 -2.42 7.83
N ILE A 25 2.89 -2.64 6.52
CA ILE A 25 2.34 -1.66 5.58
C ILE A 25 0.98 -1.15 6.08
N ARG A 26 0.07 -2.05 6.42
CA ARG A 26 -1.26 -1.67 6.94
C ARG A 26 -1.17 -0.97 8.28
N ALA A 27 -0.34 -1.45 9.21
CA ALA A 27 -0.20 -0.86 10.54
C ALA A 27 0.36 0.56 10.45
N THR A 28 1.44 0.77 9.70
CA THR A 28 2.05 2.09 9.51
C THR A 28 1.11 3.01 8.75
N LEU A 29 0.58 2.59 7.60
CA LEU A 29 -0.26 3.48 6.80
C LEU A 29 -1.62 3.75 7.45
N SER A 30 -2.14 2.86 8.29
CA SER A 30 -3.38 3.09 9.04
C SER A 30 -3.26 4.23 10.06
N LEU A 31 -2.03 4.67 10.41
CA LEU A 31 -1.80 5.87 11.23
C LEU A 31 -1.99 7.17 10.43
N TYR A 32 -1.78 7.11 9.12
CA TYR A 32 -1.80 8.29 8.24
C TYR A 32 -3.06 8.36 7.37
N PHE A 33 -3.65 7.21 7.08
CA PHE A 33 -4.76 7.09 6.15
C PHE A 33 -5.83 6.16 6.74
N GLU A 34 -6.95 6.75 7.15
CA GLU A 34 -8.13 6.01 7.56
C GLU A 34 -8.69 5.21 6.36
N GLY A 35 -9.10 3.96 6.61
CA GLY A 35 -9.66 3.06 5.59
C GLY A 35 -8.68 2.05 4.98
N ILE A 36 -7.40 2.09 5.32
CA ILE A 36 -6.41 1.12 4.82
C ILE A 36 -6.54 -0.27 5.45
N LYS A 37 -7.19 -0.42 6.60
CA LYS A 37 -7.35 -1.74 7.23
C LYS A 37 -7.95 -2.80 6.29
N ASN A 38 -8.83 -2.40 5.38
CA ASN A 38 -9.44 -3.26 4.36
C ASN A 38 -8.88 -2.99 2.95
N SER A 39 -7.71 -2.39 2.82
CA SER A 39 -7.14 -2.08 1.50
C SER A 39 -6.55 -3.31 0.83
N LYS A 40 -6.66 -3.31 -0.50
CA LYS A 40 -5.97 -4.26 -1.38
C LYS A 40 -4.53 -3.79 -1.54
N ILE A 41 -3.59 -4.69 -1.29
CA ILE A 41 -2.15 -4.44 -1.42
C ILE A 41 -1.65 -5.27 -2.59
N GLU A 42 -1.10 -4.61 -3.59
CA GLU A 42 -0.55 -5.24 -4.78
C GLU A 42 0.93 -4.88 -4.90
N ARG A 43 1.80 -5.87 -5.06
CA ARG A 43 3.23 -5.66 -5.22
C ARG A 43 3.61 -5.83 -6.68
N THR A 44 4.33 -4.87 -7.24
CA THR A 44 4.83 -4.89 -8.60
C THR A 44 6.33 -4.63 -8.57
N VAL A 45 7.11 -5.58 -9.09
CA VAL A 45 8.54 -5.38 -9.29
C VAL A 45 8.72 -4.50 -10.53
N GLN A 46 9.33 -3.35 -10.35
CA GLN A 46 9.61 -2.40 -11.42
C GLN A 46 10.88 -2.80 -12.19
N ALA A 47 11.00 -2.31 -13.42
CA ALA A 47 12.11 -2.63 -14.33
C ALA A 47 13.49 -2.21 -13.79
N ASN A 48 13.54 -1.28 -12.85
CA ASN A 48 14.74 -0.83 -12.16
C ASN A 48 15.11 -1.69 -10.92
N GLY A 49 14.34 -2.74 -10.61
CA GLY A 49 14.56 -3.63 -9.48
C GLY A 49 13.91 -3.19 -8.16
N ASP A 50 13.17 -2.08 -8.16
CA ASP A 50 12.41 -1.62 -6.99
C ASP A 50 11.04 -2.30 -6.89
N VAL A 51 10.49 -2.37 -5.67
CA VAL A 51 9.16 -2.90 -5.43
C VAL A 51 8.18 -1.75 -5.23
N LEU A 52 7.24 -1.60 -6.15
CA LEU A 52 6.11 -0.70 -6.00
C LEU A 52 4.97 -1.47 -5.32
N VAL A 53 4.46 -0.95 -4.22
CA VAL A 53 3.34 -1.51 -3.46
C VAL A 53 2.14 -0.61 -3.65
N ASP A 54 1.21 -0.98 -4.52
CA ASP A 54 -0.03 -0.24 -4.72
C ASP A 54 -1.04 -0.61 -3.63
N VAL A 55 -1.43 0.38 -2.83
CA VAL A 55 -2.38 0.24 -1.74
C VAL A 55 -3.65 0.99 -2.12
N CYS A 56 -4.61 0.23 -2.63
CA CYS A 56 -5.93 0.75 -2.95
C CYS A 56 -6.87 0.54 -1.76
N LYS A 57 -7.32 1.64 -1.15
CA LYS A 57 -8.43 1.60 -0.19
C LYS A 57 -9.63 0.95 -0.89
N LEU A 58 -10.17 -0.12 -0.33
CA LEU A 58 -11.50 -0.57 -0.73
C LEU A 58 -12.47 0.46 -0.16
N ALA A 59 -12.85 1.45 -0.98
CA ALA A 59 -14.05 2.23 -0.72
C ALA A 59 -15.18 1.21 -0.58
N GLY A 60 -15.75 1.11 0.63
CA GLY A 60 -16.73 0.09 0.98
C GLY A 60 -17.74 -0.09 -0.14
N THR A 61 -18.03 -1.35 -0.47
CA THR A 61 -18.99 -1.78 -1.51
C THR A 61 -20.12 -0.77 -1.67
N LYS A 62 -19.97 0.20 -2.58
CA LYS A 62 -21.05 1.09 -2.96
C LYS A 62 -21.92 0.28 -3.90
N GLY A 63 -23.00 -0.26 -3.35
CA GLY A 63 -24.07 -0.88 -4.11
C GLY A 63 -23.94 -2.39 -4.25
N THR A 64 -24.53 -3.11 -3.29
CA THR A 64 -25.58 -4.06 -3.68
C THR A 64 -26.83 -3.53 -3.01
N VAL A 65 -27.63 -2.81 -3.79
CA VAL A 65 -29.06 -2.61 -3.51
C VAL A 65 -29.80 -3.94 -3.73
#